data_AF-A0A2E4PDI6-F1
#
_entry.id   AF-A0A2E4PDI6-F1
#
_cell.length_a   1.000
_cell.length_b   1.000
_cell.length_c   1.000
_cell.angle_alpha   90.00
_cell.angle_beta   90.00
_cell.angle_gamma   90.00
#
_symmetry.space_group_name_H-M   'P 1'
#
loop_
_entity.id
_entity.type
_entity.pdbx_description
1 polymer ?
#
loop_
_entity_poly.entity_id
_entity_poly.type
_entity_poly.pdbx_seq_one_letter_code
_entity_poly.pdbx_strand_id
1 'polypeptide(L)' 'MKSKKTALLFIFVTILVDVIGIGIIIPIIPDLIMELTGEGTHMAVIYGMWLTTAFAGMQ' A
#
# COMPACT_ATOMS: atom_id res chain seq x y z
N MET A 1 23.77 -27.18 5.65
CA MET A 1 23.65 -25.77 5.19
C MET A 1 22.72 -25.57 3.97
N LYS A 2 21.69 -26.41 3.75
CA LYS A 2 20.75 -26.27 2.61
C LYS A 2 19.53 -25.37 2.87
N SER A 3 19.18 -25.08 4.13
CA SER A 3 17.93 -24.34 4.46
C SER A 3 17.98 -22.82 4.22
N LYS A 4 19.17 -22.20 4.21
CA LYS A 4 19.30 -20.75 4.08
C LYS A 4 18.85 -20.21 2.71
N LYS A 5 19.02 -20.98 1.63
CA LYS A 5 18.62 -20.56 0.28
C LYS A 5 17.10 -20.49 0.13
N THR A 6 16.37 -21.47 0.68
CA THR A 6 14.89 -21.48 0.66
C THR A 6 14.31 -20.35 1.50
N ALA A 7 14.92 -20.06 2.67
CA ALA A 7 14.50 -18.94 3.51
C ALA A 7 14.67 -17.58 2.81
N LEU A 8 15.79 -17.37 2.11
CA LEU A 8 16.01 -16.15 1.33
C LEU A 8 15.01 -15.99 0.19
N LEU A 9 14.70 -17.08 -0.53
CA LEU A 9 13.72 -17.04 -1.60
C LEU A 9 12.31 -16.71 -1.08
N PHE A 10 11.94 -17.24 0.09
CA PHE A 10 10.67 -16.91 0.73
C PHE A 10 10.59 -15.43 1.11
N ILE A 11 11.59 -14.90 1.81
CA ILE A 11 11.65 -13.48 2.19
C ILE A 11 11.57 -12.58 0.95
N PHE A 12 12.30 -12.93 -0.10
CA PHE A 12 12.31 -12.18 -1.34
C PHE A 12 10.91 -12.12 -1.98
N VAL A 13 10.21 -13.25 -2.09
CA VAL A 13 8.84 -13.27 -2.64
C VAL A 13 7.88 -12.47 -1.78
N THR A 14 7.95 -12.58 -0.45
CA THR A 14 7.09 -11.82 0.46
C THR A 14 7.29 -10.31 0.29
N ILE A 15 8.54 -9.83 0.30
CA ILE A 15 8.84 -8.41 0.10
C ILE A 15 8.47 -7.96 -1.31
N LEU A 16 8.68 -8.80 -2.32
CA LEU A 16 8.30 -8.48 -3.70
C LEU A 16 6.80 -8.22 -3.80
N VAL A 17 5.97 -9.11 -3.25
CA VAL A 17 4.51 -8.95 -3.25
C VAL A 17 4.09 -7.70 -2.47
N ASP A 18 4.71 -7.45 -1.32
CA ASP A 18 4.42 -6.29 -0.47
C ASP A 18 4.70 -4.96 -1.18
N VAL A 19 5.90 -4.82 -1.77
CA VAL A 19 6.31 -3.62 -2.51
C VAL A 19 5.44 -3.38 -3.75
N ILE A 20 5.04 -4.44 -4.47
CA ILE A 20 4.09 -4.33 -5.59
C ILE A 20 2.74 -3.82 -5.10
N GLY A 21 2.23 -4.35 -3.98
CA GLY A 21 0.97 -3.92 -3.39
C GLY A 21 0.97 -2.43 -3.06
N ILE A 22 1.97 -1.97 -2.31
CA ILE A 22 2.13 -0.54 -1.95
C ILE A 22 2.31 0.32 -3.21
N GLY A 23 3.11 -0.14 -4.17
CA GLY A 23 3.38 0.56 -5.43
C GLY A 23 2.16 0.74 -6.34
N ILE A 24 1.17 -0.14 -6.23
CA ILE A 24 -0.12 -0.03 -6.94
C ILE A 24 -1.11 0.83 -6.14
N ILE A 25 -1.24 0.58 -4.84
CA ILE A 25 -2.27 1.20 -4.00
C ILE A 25 -2.05 2.71 -3.83
N ILE A 26 -0.84 3.15 -3.46
CA ILE A 26 -0.57 4.57 -3.16
C ILE A 26 -0.95 5.53 -4.30
N PRO A 27 -0.56 5.31 -5.57
CA PRO A 27 -0.90 6.24 -6.65
C PRO A 27 -2.39 6.22 -7.03
N ILE A 28 -3.11 5.12 -6.76
CA ILE A 28 -4.50 4.94 -7.19
C ILE A 28 -5.50 5.46 -6.16
N ILE A 29 -5.15 5.47 -4.87
CA ILE A 29 -6.03 5.92 -3.78
C ILE A 29 -6.66 7.30 -4.03
N PRO A 30 -5.93 8.35 -4.46
CA PRO A 30 -6.51 9.68 -4.65
C PRO A 30 -7.65 9.67 -5.69
N ASP A 31 -7.43 9.01 -6.82
CA ASP A 31 -8.44 8.91 -7.89
C ASP A 31 -9.65 8.10 -7.43
N LEU A 32 -9.43 7.00 -6.72
CA LEU A 32 -10.50 6.19 -6.14
C LEU A 32 -11.35 6.99 -5.14
N ILE A 33 -10.73 7.82 -4.31
CA ILE A 33 -11.46 8.66 -3.35
C ILE A 33 -12.33 9.67 -4.10
N MET A 34 -11.80 10.33 -5.14
CA MET A 34 -12.57 11.29 -5.93
C MET A 34 -13.77 10.61 -6.64
N GLU A 35 -13.58 9.40 -7.18
CA GLU A 35 -14.66 8.64 -7.81
C GLU A 35 -15.76 8.22 -6.82
N LEU A 36 -15.39 7.88 -5.58
CA LEU A 36 -16.33 7.41 -4.56
C LEU A 36 -17.06 8.53 -3.83
N THR A 37 -16.40 9.68 -3.61
CA THR A 37 -16.99 10.80 -2.85
C THR A 37 -17.56 11.89 -3.76
N GLY A 38 -17.13 11.96 -5.02
CA GLY A 38 -17.42 13.07 -5.92
C GLY A 38 -16.73 14.38 -5.52
N GLU A 39 -15.84 14.35 -4.54
CA GLU A 39 -15.11 15.54 -4.08
C GLU A 39 -13.80 15.73 -4.85
N GLY A 40 -13.30 16.96 -4.86
CA GLY A 40 -12.06 17.31 -5.57
C GLY A 40 -10.79 16.82 -4.87
N THR A 41 -9.66 17.01 -5.55
CA THR A 41 -8.32 16.55 -5.13
C THR A 41 -7.92 16.98 -3.72
N HIS A 42 -8.33 18.17 -3.27
CA HIS A 42 -8.09 18.66 -1.90
C HIS A 42 -8.62 17.67 -0.85
N MET A 43 -9.86 17.22 -0.99
CA MET A 43 -10.48 16.32 -0.02
C MET A 43 -9.93 14.91 -0.15
N ALA A 44 -9.64 14.47 -1.39
CA ALA A 44 -8.99 13.19 -1.63
C ALA A 44 -7.64 13.06 -0.91
N VAL A 45 -6.84 14.12 -0.87
CA VAL A 45 -5.59 14.14 -0.10
C VAL A 45 -5.83 14.02 1.41
N ILE A 46 -6.84 14.73 1.94
CA ILE A 46 -7.17 14.66 3.38
C ILE A 46 -7.62 13.25 3.76
N TYR A 47 -8.53 12.65 3.00
CA TYR A 47 -8.96 11.27 3.21
C TYR A 47 -7.78 10.29 3.07
N GLY A 48 -6.95 10.46 2.04
CA GLY A 48 -5.75 9.64 1.83
C GLY A 48 -4.77 9.71 3.01
N MET A 49 -4.57 10.89 3.62
CA MET A 49 -3.75 11.04 4.83
C MET A 49 -4.33 10.26 6.01
N TRP A 50 -5.63 10.38 6.28
CA TRP A 50 -6.27 9.66 7.39
C TRP A 50 -6.26 8.15 7.17
N LEU A 51 -6.52 7.68 5.95
CA LEU A 51 -6.47 6.25 5.60
C LEU A 51 -5.05 5.69 5.76
N THR A 52 -4.03 6.40 5.28
CA THR A 52 -2.63 5.98 5.42
C THR A 52 -2.19 5.99 6.89
N THR A 53 -2.65 6.97 7.67
CA THR A 53 -2.35 7.05 9.11
C THR A 53 -3.02 5.91 9.88
N ALA A 54 -4.27 5.61 9.58
CA ALA A 54 -5.00 4.49 10.20
C ALA A 54 -4.36 3.14 9.84
N PHE A 55 -3.93 2.97 8.58
CA PHE A 55 -3.17 1.80 8.13
C PHE A 55 -1.85 1.65 8.89
N ALA A 56 -1.05 2.71 8.97
CA ALA A 56 0.22 2.71 9.69
C ALA A 56 0.05 2.48 11.20
N GLY A 57 -1.08 2.85 11.79
CA GLY A 57 -1.40 2.55 13.19
C GLY A 57 -1.84 1.11 13.44
N MET A 58 -2.34 0.41 12.42
CA MET A 58 -2.75 -0.99 12.52
C MET A 58 -1.59 -1.96 12.29
N GLN A 59 -0.64 -1.57 11.44
CA GLN A 59 0.51 -2.38 11.02
C GLN A 59 1.57 -2.48 12.13
#